data_AF-K0PAG4-F1
#
_entry.id   AF-K0PAG4-F1
#
_cell.length_a   1.000
_cell.length_b   1.000
_cell.length_c   1.000
_cell.angle_alpha   90.00
_cell.angle_beta   90.00
_cell.angle_gamma   90.00
#
_symmetry.space_group_name_H-M   'P 1'
#
loop_
_entity.id
_entity.type
_entity.pdbx_description
1 polymer ?
#
loop_
_entity_poly.entity_id
_entity_poly.type
_entity_poly.pdbx_seq_one_letter_code
_entity_poly.pdbx_strand_id
1 'polypeptide(L)'
;MKQSTIRKLLRIPNVWVKFLGTALIAFSSLLVNYTACNTSNRSDDDLAIQVWFTPQDPCMDLIVAKILSAKALILVQAYVITSGKIANALIQAHQNGVMFGY
;
A
#
# COMPACT_ATOMS: atom_id res chain seq x y z
N MET A 1 -53.35 10.78 42.11
CA MET A 1 -53.07 9.34 41.89
C MET A 1 -54.27 8.79 41.13
N LYS A 2 -54.23 8.21 39.92
CA LYS A 2 -53.19 7.42 39.24
C LYS A 2 -53.53 7.37 37.73
N GLN A 3 -52.49 7.31 36.90
CA GLN A 3 -52.45 7.41 35.44
C GLN A 3 -53.52 6.61 34.67
N SER A 4 -54.18 7.27 33.71
CA SER A 4 -54.70 6.64 32.50
C SER A 4 -53.97 7.22 31.28
N THR A 5 -52.75 6.76 31.04
CA THR A 5 -51.99 7.15 29.84
C THR A 5 -51.33 5.92 29.24
N ILE A 6 -52.17 4.98 28.82
CA ILE A 6 -51.74 3.77 28.11
C ILE A 6 -52.16 3.90 26.66
N ARG A 7 -51.14 3.93 25.79
CA ARG A 7 -51.16 3.64 24.35
C ARG A 7 -51.93 4.60 23.44
N LYS A 8 -51.38 5.80 23.23
CA LYS A 8 -51.38 6.35 21.86
C LYS A 8 -50.19 5.75 21.14
N LEU A 9 -50.40 4.55 20.62
CA LEU A 9 -49.51 3.92 19.64
C LEU A 9 -49.31 4.93 18.52
N LEU A 10 -48.07 5.41 18.38
CA LEU A 10 -47.68 6.41 17.41
C LEU A 10 -47.97 5.84 16.01
N ARG A 11 -49.12 6.19 15.43
CA ARG A 11 -49.42 5.95 14.01
C ARG A 11 -48.49 6.87 13.22
N ILE A 12 -47.31 6.36 12.88
CA ILE A 12 -46.40 7.04 11.98
C ILE A 12 -47.10 7.10 10.63
N PRO A 13 -47.42 8.29 10.09
CA PRO A 13 -48.04 8.37 8.78
C PRO A 13 -47.05 7.84 7.74
N ASN A 14 -47.51 6.96 6.85
CA ASN A 14 -46.68 6.33 5.80
C ASN A 14 -45.89 7.34 4.94
N VAL A 15 -46.31 8.61 4.95
CA VAL A 15 -45.60 9.74 4.33
C VAL A 15 -44.23 9.98 4.98
N TRP A 16 -44.13 9.93 6.31
CA TRP A 16 -42.87 10.12 7.04
C TRP A 16 -41.89 8.97 6.83
N VAL A 17 -42.40 7.74 6.72
CA VAL A 17 -41.58 6.55 6.39
C VAL A 17 -41.00 6.67 4.97
N LYS A 18 -41.80 7.18 4.02
CA LYS A 18 -41.35 7.43 2.65
C LYS A 18 -40.26 8.50 2.58
N PHE A 19 -40.41 9.61 3.32
CA PHE A 19 -39.39 10.67 3.37
C PHE A 19 -38.09 10.22 4.05
N LEU A 20 -38.18 9.42 5.11
CA LEU A 20 -36.98 8.88 5.77
C LEU A 20 -36.24 7.88 4.85
N GLY A 21 -36.99 7.05 4.12
CA GLY A 21 -36.43 6.09 3.16
C GLY A 21 -35.69 6.77 2.00
N THR A 22 -36.25 7.82 1.42
CA THR A 22 -35.58 8.56 0.34
C THR A 22 -34.36 9.34 0.81
N ALA A 23 -34.41 9.92 2.02
CA ALA A 23 -33.26 10.60 2.61
C ALA A 23 -32.08 9.65 2.87
N LEU A 24 -32.34 8.43 3.37
CA LEU A 24 -31.31 7.41 3.60
C LEU A 24 -30.63 6.95 2.31
N ILE A 25 -31.40 6.74 1.23
CA ILE A 25 -30.84 6.34 -0.07
C ILE A 25 -29.96 7.47 -0.63
N ALA A 26 -30.42 8.72 -0.61
CA ALA A 26 -29.61 9.85 -1.06
C ALA A 26 -28.31 10.03 -0.24
N PHE A 27 -28.38 9.81 1.08
CA PHE A 27 -27.21 9.90 1.96
C PHE A 27 -26.19 8.78 1.70
N SER A 28 -26.66 7.56 1.43
CA SER A 28 -25.79 6.44 1.06
C SER A 28 -25.04 6.69 -0.26
N SER A 29 -25.70 7.31 -1.25
CA SER A 29 -25.07 7.65 -2.53
C SER A 29 -23.97 8.71 -2.38
N LEU A 30 -24.11 9.65 -1.44
CA LEU A 30 -23.07 10.63 -1.13
C LEU A 30 -21.83 9.99 -0.49
N LEU A 31 -22.02 8.99 0.39
CA LEU A 31 -20.91 8.27 1.04
C LEU A 31 -20.09 7.42 0.06
N VAL A 32 -20.76 6.73 -0.88
CA VAL A 32 -20.09 5.90 -1.88
C VAL A 32 -19.27 6.75 -2.86
N ASN A 33 -19.77 7.93 -3.23
CA ASN A 33 -19.07 8.81 -4.19
C ASN A 33 -17.90 9.58 -3.54
N TYR A 34 -17.98 9.90 -2.24
CA TYR A 34 -16.87 10.56 -1.53
C TYR A 34 -15.62 9.68 -1.41
N THR A 35 -15.79 8.35 -1.35
CA THR A 35 -14.67 7.41 -1.19
C THR A 35 -14.02 6.99 -2.52
N ALA A 36 -14.66 7.25 -3.66
CA ALA A 36 -14.17 6.84 -4.99
C ALA A 36 -13.01 7.70 -5.51
N CYS A 37 -12.78 8.90 -4.95
CA CYS A 37 -11.81 9.87 -5.48
C CYS A 37 -10.60 10.10 -4.59
N ASN A 38 -10.21 9.13 -3.75
CA ASN A 38 -8.94 9.21 -3.03
C ASN A 38 -7.80 8.73 -3.94
N THR A 39 -7.50 9.50 -4.98
CA THR A 39 -6.28 9.27 -5.76
C THR A 39 -5.10 9.61 -4.85
N SER A 40 -4.31 8.59 -4.51
CA SER A 40 -3.05 8.80 -3.80
C SER A 40 -2.11 9.47 -4.79
N ASN A 41 -2.08 10.80 -4.78
CA ASN A 41 -0.97 11.56 -5.34
C ASN A 41 0.25 11.26 -4.47
N ARG A 42 0.93 10.12 -4.73
CA ARG A 42 2.35 10.01 -4.37
C ARG A 42 3.04 11.09 -5.18
N SER A 43 3.29 12.23 -4.54
CA SER A 43 4.30 13.16 -4.99
C SER A 43 5.61 12.36 -5.03
N ASP A 44 6.08 12.06 -6.25
CA ASP A 44 7.35 11.38 -6.53
C ASP A 44 8.57 12.22 -6.10
N ASP A 45 8.36 13.32 -5.38
CA ASP A 45 9.39 14.20 -4.81
C ASP A 45 10.39 13.46 -3.89
N ASP A 46 10.07 12.24 -3.44
CA ASP A 46 10.97 11.40 -2.63
C ASP A 46 11.61 10.23 -3.41
N LEU A 47 11.30 10.08 -4.71
CA LEU A 47 11.87 9.00 -5.53
C LEU A 47 13.24 9.42 -6.11
N ALA A 48 14.30 9.26 -5.31
CA ALA A 48 15.67 9.50 -5.75
C ALA A 48 16.16 8.39 -6.70
N ILE A 49 16.03 8.62 -8.02
CA ILE A 49 16.60 7.74 -9.05
C ILE A 49 18.08 8.11 -9.28
N GLN A 50 18.95 7.10 -9.26
CA GLN A 50 20.38 7.25 -9.57
C GLN A 50 20.75 6.34 -10.75
N VAL A 51 21.61 6.84 -11.64
CA VAL A 51 22.03 6.16 -12.86
C VAL A 51 23.55 6.19 -12.95
N TRP A 52 24.14 5.08 -13.38
CA TRP A 52 25.58 4.92 -13.57
C TRP A 52 25.89 4.15 -14.85
N PHE A 53 27.00 4.49 -15.49
CA PHE A 53 27.42 3.99 -16.79
C PHE A 53 28.84 3.42 -16.76
N THR A 54 28.99 2.19 -17.25
CA THR A 54 30.31 1.61 -17.50
C THR A 54 30.89 2.12 -18.82
N PRO A 55 32.23 2.28 -18.96
CA PRO A 55 33.25 1.89 -17.99
C PRO A 55 33.62 2.96 -16.96
N GLN A 56 33.18 4.20 -17.11
CA GLN A 56 33.61 5.31 -16.26
C GLN A 56 33.14 5.19 -14.81
N ASP A 57 31.91 4.75 -14.57
CA ASP A 57 31.35 4.65 -13.22
C ASP A 57 31.68 3.32 -12.55
N PRO A 58 31.78 3.29 -11.20
CA PRO A 58 32.10 2.10 -10.43
C PRO A 58 30.87 1.18 -10.26
N CYS A 59 30.17 0.84 -11.35
CA CYS A 59 28.92 0.08 -11.31
C CYS A 59 29.07 -1.26 -10.58
N MET A 60 30.21 -1.94 -10.72
CA MET A 60 30.48 -3.21 -10.04
C MET A 60 30.53 -3.03 -8.52
N ASP A 61 31.24 -2.01 -8.03
CA ASP A 61 31.40 -1.77 -6.60
C ASP A 61 30.08 -1.29 -5.99
N LEU A 62 29.28 -0.53 -6.74
CA LEU A 62 27.94 -0.13 -6.34
C LEU A 62 26.99 -1.33 -6.19
N ILE A 63 27.00 -2.27 -7.14
CA ILE A 63 26.21 -3.50 -7.04
C ILE A 63 26.62 -4.31 -5.80
N VAL A 64 27.92 -4.51 -5.59
CA VAL A 64 28.46 -5.22 -4.42
C VAL A 64 28.06 -4.51 -3.13
N ALA A 65 28.20 -3.19 -3.05
CA ALA A 65 27.82 -2.41 -1.87
C ALA A 65 26.31 -2.54 -1.58
N LYS A 66 25.45 -2.50 -2.61
CA LYS A 66 24.01 -2.70 -2.43
C LYS A 66 23.68 -4.09 -1.90
N ILE A 67 24.30 -5.14 -2.42
CA ILE A 67 24.16 -6.51 -1.93
C ILE A 67 24.57 -6.60 -0.45
N LEU A 68 25.75 -6.09 -0.10
CA LEU A 68 26.28 -6.18 1.26
C LEU A 68 25.54 -5.30 2.27
N SER A 69 24.86 -4.25 1.82
CA SER A 69 24.04 -3.38 2.68
C SER A 69 22.64 -3.93 2.96
N ALA A 70 22.22 -5.00 2.26
CA ALA A 70 20.90 -5.60 2.45
C ALA A 70 20.78 -6.19 3.86
N LYS A 71 19.62 -6.00 4.48
CA LYS A 71 19.40 -6.38 5.89
C LYS A 71 18.55 -7.64 6.08
N ALA A 72 17.73 -8.02 5.10
CA ALA A 72 16.72 -9.06 5.29
C ALA A 72 16.48 -9.92 4.05
N LEU A 73 16.27 -9.30 2.89
CA LEU A 73 15.92 -10.02 1.66
C LEU A 73 16.59 -9.37 0.45
N ILE A 74 17.12 -10.20 -0.45
CA ILE A 74 17.57 -9.80 -1.78
C ILE A 74 16.75 -10.58 -2.80
N LEU A 75 16.05 -9.85 -3.66
CA LEU A 75 15.40 -10.40 -4.86
C LEU A 75 16.32 -10.15 -6.04
N VAL A 76 16.69 -11.22 -6.76
CA VAL A 76 17.64 -11.12 -7.87
C VAL A 76 16.99 -11.64 -9.14
N GLN A 77 17.02 -10.81 -10.17
CA GLN A 77 16.72 -11.22 -11.54
C GLN A 77 17.95 -10.96 -12.41
N ALA A 78 18.46 -12.02 -13.03
CA ALA A 78 19.63 -11.96 -13.90
C ALA A 78 19.46 -12.97 -15.03
N TYR A 79 19.95 -12.63 -16.22
CA TYR A 79 20.02 -13.59 -17.34
C TYR A 79 21.04 -14.69 -17.04
N VAL A 80 22.26 -14.30 -16.65
CA VAL A 80 23.35 -15.21 -16.25
C VAL A 80 24.19 -14.53 -15.17
N ILE A 81 24.64 -15.28 -14.15
CA ILE A 81 25.58 -14.80 -13.12
C ILE A 81 26.95 -15.44 -13.37
N THR A 82 27.90 -14.68 -13.91
CA THR A 82 29.29 -15.13 -14.15
C THR A 82 30.34 -14.38 -13.32
N SER A 83 29.97 -13.23 -12.74
CA SER A 83 30.90 -12.42 -11.94
C SER A 83 31.15 -13.05 -10.58
N GLY A 84 32.39 -13.50 -10.34
CA GLY A 84 32.81 -14.00 -9.04
C GLY A 84 32.66 -12.96 -7.91
N LYS A 85 32.84 -11.66 -8.22
CA LYS A 85 32.62 -10.58 -7.25
C LYS A 85 31.16 -10.53 -6.78
N ILE A 86 30.22 -10.64 -7.71
CA ILE A 86 28.78 -10.64 -7.39
C ILE A 86 28.41 -11.90 -6.62
N ALA A 87 28.86 -13.07 -7.09
CA ALA A 87 28.58 -14.35 -6.42
C ALA A 87 29.09 -14.35 -4.97
N ASN A 88 30.33 -13.90 -4.73
CA ASN A 88 30.90 -13.83 -3.39
C ASN A 88 30.14 -12.84 -2.49
N ALA A 89 29.71 -11.70 -3.03
CA ALA A 89 28.91 -10.74 -2.25
C ALA A 89 27.56 -11.33 -1.83
N LEU A 90 26.89 -12.07 -2.71
CA LEU A 90 25.63 -12.75 -2.40
C LEU A 90 25.84 -13.84 -1.32
N ILE A 91 26.90 -14.64 -1.44
CA ILE A 91 27.28 -15.65 -0.43
C ILE A 91 27.53 -14.97 0.92
N GLN A 92 28.28 -13.87 0.94
CA GLN A 92 28.57 -13.14 2.18
C GLN A 92 27.29 -12.56 2.80
N ALA A 93 26.40 -11.97 2.01
CA ALA A 93 25.11 -11.49 2.50
C ALA A 93 24.29 -12.65 3.10
N HIS A 94 24.28 -13.81 2.45
CA HIS A 94 23.60 -15.00 2.97
C HIS A 94 24.14 -15.45 4.33
N GLN A 95 25.47 -15.50 4.46
CA GLN A 95 26.14 -15.86 5.70
C GLN A 95 25.80 -14.90 6.85
N ASN A 96 25.48 -13.64 6.52
CA ASN A 96 25.02 -12.63 7.47
C ASN A 96 23.51 -12.70 7.76
N GLY A 97 22.81 -13.76 7.33
CA GLY A 97 21.40 -14.00 7.62
C GLY A 97 20.42 -13.34 6.64
N VAL A 98 20.91 -12.79 5.53
CA VAL A 98 20.05 -12.26 4.47
C VAL A 98 19.45 -13.40 3.65
N MET A 99 18.14 -13.34 3.42
CA MET A 99 17.41 -14.32 2.60
C MET A 99 17.44 -13.96 1.12
N PHE A 100 17.20 -14.96 0.26
CA PHE A 100 17.11 -14.79 -1.20
C PHE A 100 15.76 -15.27 -1.72
N GLY A 101 15.25 -14.57 -2.73
CA GLY A 101 14.03 -14.94 -3.45
C GLY A 101 14.12 -14.55 -4.93
N TYR A 102 13.09 -14.95 -5.68
CA TYR A 102 12.94 -14.75 -7.13
C TYR A 102 11.60 -14.10 -7.44
#